data_AF-A0A1F7FMR7-F1
#
_entry.id   AF-A0A1F7FMR7-F1
#
_cell.length_a   1.000
_cell.length_b   1.000
_cell.length_c   1.000
_cell.angle_alpha   90.00
_cell.angle_beta   90.00
_cell.angle_gamma   90.00
#
_symmetry.space_group_name_H-M   'P 1'
#
loop_
_entity.id
_entity.type
_entity.pdbx_description
1 polymer ?
#
loop_
_entity_poly.entity_id
_entity_poly.type
_entity_poly.pdbx_seq_one_letter_code
_entity_poly.pdbx_strand_id
1 'polypeptide(L)'
;MWPRWIRALATLWVAWDSRQRKTLDWFWVLVVLLLGPLLLPVYLTTRPLLNGERRVGGLLWNLFLSLENFATWVVGLAAAAVFIENFTTPHDPNIPDVRRAEMKAGSLAGVFIFIFLVGLEKLGFEYFRQHVENSLTES
;
A
#
# COMPACT_ATOMS: atom_id res chain seq x y z
N MET A 1 -0.67 7.17 -16.88
CA MET A 1 -1.41 8.25 -16.17
C MET A 1 -2.31 7.57 -15.13
N TRP A 2 -2.25 7.96 -13.86
CA TRP A 2 -3.11 7.35 -12.82
C TRP A 2 -4.59 7.60 -13.10
N PRO A 3 -5.48 6.61 -12.88
CA PRO A 3 -6.91 6.80 -12.98
C PRO A 3 -7.37 8.02 -12.18
N ARG A 4 -8.22 8.86 -12.78
CA ARG A 4 -8.65 10.14 -12.16
C ARG A 4 -9.32 9.93 -10.80
N TRP A 5 -10.06 8.84 -10.64
CA TRP A 5 -10.73 8.48 -9.40
C TRP A 5 -9.76 8.09 -8.27
N ILE A 6 -8.70 7.31 -8.56
CA ILE A 6 -7.66 6.97 -7.56
C ILE A 6 -7.01 8.26 -7.07
N ARG A 7 -6.72 9.17 -8.00
CA ARG A 7 -6.11 10.46 -7.67
C ARG A 7 -7.01 11.31 -6.78
N ALA A 8 -8.30 11.36 -7.09
CA ALA A 8 -9.28 12.08 -6.28
C ALA A 8 -9.37 11.49 -4.87
N LEU A 9 -9.45 10.16 -4.74
CA LEU A 9 -9.49 9.48 -3.44
C LEU A 9 -8.22 9.73 -2.62
N ALA A 10 -7.04 9.58 -3.23
CA ALA A 10 -5.77 9.85 -2.56
C ALA A 10 -5.67 11.32 -2.10
N THR A 11 -6.11 12.26 -2.93
CA THR A 11 -6.11 13.69 -2.59
C THR A 11 -7.06 13.99 -1.44
N LEU A 12 -8.27 13.45 -1.47
CA LEU A 12 -9.25 13.60 -0.40
C LEU A 12 -8.75 13.01 0.92
N TRP A 13 -8.09 11.85 0.85
CA TRP A 13 -7.48 11.22 2.01
C TRP A 13 -6.35 12.07 2.60
N VAL A 14 -5.46 12.62 1.77
CA VAL A 14 -4.39 13.53 2.23
C VAL A 14 -4.98 14.80 2.87
N ALA A 15 -6.00 15.40 2.25
CA ALA A 15 -6.66 16.58 2.82
C ALA A 15 -7.29 16.26 4.18
N TRP A 16 -7.89 15.09 4.32
CA TRP A 16 -8.45 14.60 5.58
C TRP A 16 -7.35 14.36 6.63
N ASP A 17 -6.31 13.56 6.33
CA ASP A 17 -5.21 13.24 7.25
C ASP A 17 -4.50 14.51 7.73
N SER A 18 -4.25 15.44 6.81
CA SER A 18 -3.65 16.73 7.12
C SER A 18 -4.53 17.55 8.08
N ARG A 19 -5.85 17.57 7.84
CA ARG A 19 -6.80 18.29 8.72
C ARG A 19 -6.85 17.68 10.11
N GLN A 20 -6.78 16.35 10.25
CA GLN A 20 -6.71 15.69 11.56
C GLN A 20 -5.44 16.08 12.34
N ARG A 21 -4.34 16.32 11.63
CA ARG A 21 -3.06 16.77 12.19
C ARG A 21 -3.03 18.28 12.50
N LYS A 22 -4.18 18.96 12.46
CA LYS A 22 -4.39 20.40 12.72
C LYS A 22 -3.59 21.34 11.82
N THR A 23 -3.04 20.83 10.73
CA THR A 23 -2.29 21.59 9.73
C THR A 23 -2.81 21.19 8.37
N LEU A 24 -3.67 22.01 7.74
CA LEU A 24 -4.09 21.73 6.37
C LEU A 24 -2.93 22.09 5.43
N ASP A 25 -2.18 21.07 5.00
CA ASP A 25 -1.00 21.22 4.16
C ASP A 25 -1.41 21.24 2.70
N TRP A 26 -1.79 22.44 2.24
CA TRP A 26 -2.20 22.68 0.86
C TRP A 26 -1.12 22.30 -0.15
N PHE A 27 0.15 22.35 0.23
CA PHE A 27 1.24 21.92 -0.64
C PHE A 27 1.11 20.41 -0.93
N TRP A 28 0.99 19.56 0.09
CA TRP A 28 0.85 18.11 -0.13
C TRP A 28 -0.45 17.72 -0.84
N VAL A 29 -1.55 18.42 -0.56
CA VAL A 29 -2.83 18.21 -1.28
C VAL A 29 -2.64 18.46 -2.77
N LEU A 30 -2.02 19.59 -3.15
CA LEU A 30 -1.76 19.93 -4.56
C LEU A 30 -0.75 18.97 -5.21
N VAL A 31 0.31 18.62 -4.49
CA VAL A 31 1.34 17.69 -4.96
C VAL A 31 0.74 16.33 -5.32
N VAL A 32 -0.10 15.76 -4.45
CA VAL A 32 -0.77 14.46 -4.73
C VAL A 32 -1.84 14.59 -5.81
N LEU A 33 -2.53 15.73 -5.88
CA LEU A 33 -3.51 15.99 -6.95
C LEU A 33 -2.86 16.11 -8.34
N LEU A 34 -1.66 16.67 -8.43
CA LEU A 34 -0.97 16.88 -9.71
C LEU A 34 -0.11 15.68 -10.10
N LEU A 35 0.74 15.21 -9.20
CA LEU A 35 1.75 14.17 -9.45
C LEU A 35 1.26 12.76 -9.11
N GLY A 36 0.19 12.65 -8.32
CA GLY A 36 -0.50 11.39 -8.06
C GLY A 36 -0.07 10.66 -6.78
N PRO A 37 -0.62 9.46 -6.55
CA PRO A 37 -0.48 8.71 -5.30
C PRO A 37 0.94 8.18 -5.02
N LEU A 38 1.85 8.22 -6.01
CA LEU A 38 3.25 7.83 -5.83
C LEU A 38 4.01 8.69 -4.81
N LEU A 39 3.49 9.88 -4.48
CA LEU A 39 4.08 10.76 -3.48
C LEU A 39 3.50 10.56 -2.08
N LEU A 40 2.55 9.63 -1.90
CA LEU A 40 2.04 9.28 -0.58
C LEU A 40 3.13 8.79 0.39
N PRO A 41 4.12 7.96 -0.03
CA PRO A 41 5.22 7.58 0.85
C PRO A 41 6.01 8.80 1.34
N VAL A 42 6.24 9.80 0.48
CA VAL A 42 6.94 11.03 0.87
C VAL A 42 6.08 11.89 1.79
N TYR A 43 4.77 12.00 1.52
CA TYR A 43 3.85 12.67 2.42
C TYR A 43 3.86 12.05 3.84
N LEU A 44 3.79 10.72 3.93
CA LEU A 44 3.80 9.98 5.19
C LEU A 44 5.08 10.22 6.01
N THR A 45 6.20 10.46 5.35
CA THR A 45 7.49 10.67 6.01
C THR A 45 7.67 12.10 6.50
N THR A 46 7.05 13.07 5.85
CA THR A 46 7.20 14.48 6.20
C THR A 46 6.05 15.01 7.04
N ARG A 47 4.88 14.36 7.05
CA ARG A 47 3.67 14.88 7.73
C ARG A 47 3.91 15.17 9.22
N PRO A 48 3.22 16.14 9.84
CA PRO A 48 3.32 16.34 11.28
C PRO A 48 2.85 15.11 12.05
N LEU A 49 3.51 14.77 13.16
CA LEU A 49 3.14 13.63 14.00
C LEU A 49 1.93 13.97 14.88
N LEU A 50 1.06 13.01 15.11
CA LEU A 50 -0.01 13.12 16.11
C LEU A 50 0.55 12.97 17.52
N ASN A 51 -0.22 13.40 18.52
CA ASN A 51 0.17 13.26 19.93
C ASN A 51 0.38 11.77 20.27
N GLY A 52 1.61 11.41 20.65
CA GLY A 52 1.99 10.03 20.96
C GLY A 52 2.66 9.27 19.81
N GLU A 53 2.61 9.79 18.57
CA GLU A 53 3.43 9.25 17.48
C GLU A 53 4.89 9.66 17.67
N ARG A 54 5.81 8.71 17.49
CA ARG A 54 7.26 8.96 17.47
C ARG A 54 7.81 8.51 16.12
N ARG A 55 8.75 9.29 15.58
CA ARG A 55 9.61 8.85 14.47
C ARG A 55 10.91 8.33 15.06
N VAL A 56 11.25 7.10 14.73
CA VAL A 56 12.54 6.49 15.08
C VAL A 56 13.44 6.57 13.85
N GLY A 57 14.72 6.88 14.08
CA GLY A 57 15.72 7.01 13.01
C GLY A 57 15.58 8.26 12.13
N GLY A 58 16.30 8.25 11.01
CA GLY A 58 16.38 9.38 10.08
C GLY A 58 15.26 9.44 9.03
N LEU A 59 15.26 10.49 8.21
CA LEU A 59 14.29 10.68 7.13
C LEU A 59 14.29 9.52 6.14
N LEU A 60 15.49 9.08 5.71
CA LEU A 60 15.63 7.96 4.76
C LEU A 60 15.05 6.65 5.30
N TRP A 61 15.22 6.37 6.60
CA TRP A 61 14.66 5.18 7.24
C TRP A 61 13.13 5.22 7.22
N ASN A 62 12.55 6.34 7.65
CA ASN A 62 11.09 6.52 7.63
C ASN A 62 10.53 6.44 6.20
N LEU A 63 11.28 6.90 5.19
CA LEU A 63 10.91 6.80 3.78
C LEU A 63 10.89 5.37 3.30
N PHE A 64 11.89 4.59 3.68
CA PHE A 64 11.91 3.17 3.37
C PHE A 64 10.72 2.43 3.99
N LEU A 65 10.41 2.68 5.28
CA LEU A 65 9.23 2.11 5.95
C LEU A 65 7.91 2.48 5.25
N SER A 66 7.81 3.72 4.78
CA SER A 66 6.60 4.20 4.10
C SER A 66 6.48 3.62 2.68
N LEU A 67 7.62 3.44 1.99
CA LEU A 67 7.68 2.81 0.66
C LEU A 67 7.34 1.33 0.73
N GLU A 68 7.88 0.60 1.71
CA GLU A 68 7.57 -0.81 1.93
C GLU A 68 6.06 -1.00 2.12
N ASN A 69 5.45 -0.24 3.04
CA ASN A 69 4.02 -0.36 3.30
C ASN A 69 3.20 -0.01 2.06
N PHE A 70 3.56 1.07 1.36
CA PHE A 70 2.90 1.46 0.12
C PHE A 70 3.01 0.37 -0.96
N ALA A 71 4.19 -0.25 -1.11
CA ALA A 71 4.40 -1.33 -2.06
C ALA A 71 3.55 -2.54 -1.71
N THR A 72 3.49 -2.96 -0.44
CA THR A 72 2.61 -4.05 0.00
C THR A 72 1.16 -3.77 -0.38
N TRP A 73 0.66 -2.55 -0.14
CA TRP A 73 -0.70 -2.16 -0.50
C TRP A 73 -0.95 -2.19 -2.01
N VAL A 74 -0.04 -1.66 -2.81
CA VAL A 74 -0.16 -1.66 -4.28
C VAL A 74 -0.19 -3.08 -4.83
N VAL A 75 0.71 -3.95 -4.35
CA VAL A 75 0.74 -5.35 -4.78
C VAL A 75 -0.52 -6.09 -4.30
N GLY A 76 -0.98 -5.83 -3.08
CA GLY A 76 -2.23 -6.41 -2.55
C GLY A 76 -3.45 -6.02 -3.37
N LEU A 77 -3.56 -4.75 -3.77
CA LEU A 77 -4.61 -4.27 -4.67
C LEU A 77 -4.54 -4.92 -6.05
N ALA A 78 -3.33 -5.12 -6.59
CA ALA A 78 -3.14 -5.81 -7.86
C ALA A 78 -3.59 -7.29 -7.78
N ALA A 79 -3.20 -7.99 -6.70
CA ALA A 79 -3.63 -9.36 -6.45
C ALA A 79 -5.16 -9.46 -6.30
N ALA A 80 -5.78 -8.52 -5.58
CA ALA A 80 -7.23 -8.45 -5.42
C ALA A 80 -7.94 -8.18 -6.76
N ALA A 81 -7.41 -7.28 -7.58
CA ALA A 81 -7.98 -6.98 -8.90
C ALA A 81 -7.99 -8.21 -9.81
N VAL A 82 -6.87 -8.92 -9.90
CA VAL A 82 -6.75 -10.17 -10.69
C VAL A 82 -7.69 -11.25 -10.16
N PHE A 83 -7.78 -11.39 -8.83
CA PHE A 83 -8.70 -12.34 -8.21
C PHE A 83 -10.15 -12.05 -8.59
N ILE A 84 -10.58 -10.78 -8.45
CA ILE A 84 -11.95 -10.35 -8.79
C ILE A 84 -12.22 -10.63 -10.27
N GLU A 85 -11.33 -10.22 -11.17
CA GLU A 85 -11.48 -10.42 -12.61
C GLU A 85 -11.70 -11.90 -12.96
N ASN A 86 -10.84 -12.79 -12.44
CA ASN A 86 -10.93 -14.23 -12.69
C ASN A 86 -12.20 -14.86 -12.08
N PHE A 87 -12.67 -14.35 -10.95
CA PHE A 87 -13.89 -14.85 -10.30
C PHE A 87 -15.17 -14.39 -10.99
N THR A 88 -15.21 -13.15 -11.46
CA THR A 88 -16.39 -12.54 -12.09
C THR A 88 -16.47 -12.77 -13.60
N THR A 89 -15.48 -13.44 -14.20
CA THR A 89 -15.45 -13.70 -15.65
C THR A 89 -16.74 -14.43 -16.10
N PRO A 90 -17.54 -13.83 -17.01
CA PRO A 90 -18.83 -14.37 -17.43
C PRO A 90 -18.71 -15.69 -18.20
N HIS A 91 -19.82 -16.42 -18.33
CA HIS A 91 -19.84 -17.67 -19.09
C HIS A 91 -19.62 -17.37 -20.58
N ASP A 92 -18.60 -17.99 -21.18
CA ASP A 92 -18.27 -17.90 -22.59
C ASP A 92 -18.33 -19.33 -23.14
N PRO A 93 -19.28 -19.63 -24.05
CA PRO A 93 -19.45 -20.98 -24.60
C PRO A 93 -18.25 -21.43 -25.46
N ASN A 94 -17.32 -20.53 -25.82
CA ASN A 94 -16.11 -20.86 -26.56
C ASN A 94 -14.95 -21.35 -25.67
N ILE A 95 -15.08 -21.27 -24.34
CA ILE A 95 -14.04 -21.67 -23.39
C ILE A 95 -14.47 -22.96 -22.70
N PRO A 96 -13.65 -24.04 -22.72
CA PRO A 96 -13.95 -25.27 -22.00
C PRO A 96 -14.14 -25.01 -20.50
N ASP A 97 -15.17 -25.61 -19.90
CA ASP A 97 -15.48 -25.42 -18.47
C ASP A 97 -14.33 -25.80 -17.55
N VAL A 98 -13.51 -26.79 -17.95
CA VAL A 98 -12.30 -27.20 -17.23
C VAL A 98 -11.31 -26.03 -17.10
N ARG A 99 -11.10 -25.27 -18.17
CA ARG A 99 -10.16 -24.14 -18.18
C ARG A 99 -10.64 -23.01 -17.27
N ARG A 100 -11.96 -22.80 -17.19
CA ARG A 100 -12.57 -21.84 -16.25
C ARG A 100 -12.40 -22.30 -14.80
N ALA A 101 -12.62 -23.58 -14.52
CA ALA A 101 -12.42 -24.13 -13.18
C ALA A 101 -10.94 -24.00 -12.75
N GLU A 102 -10.00 -24.26 -13.66
CA GLU A 102 -8.57 -24.06 -13.45
C GLU A 102 -8.22 -22.59 -13.15
N MET A 103 -8.77 -21.63 -13.89
CA MET A 103 -8.55 -20.19 -13.63
C MET A 103 -9.03 -19.78 -12.23
N LYS A 104 -10.21 -20.25 -11.81
CA LYS A 104 -10.75 -19.96 -10.47
C LYS A 104 -9.94 -20.63 -9.37
N ALA A 105 -9.60 -21.91 -9.54
CA ALA A 105 -8.77 -22.65 -8.59
C ALA A 105 -7.37 -22.06 -8.47
N GLY A 106 -6.74 -21.71 -9.59
CA GLY A 106 -5.44 -21.04 -9.64
C GLY A 106 -5.46 -19.67 -8.98
N SER A 107 -6.54 -18.89 -9.14
CA SER A 107 -6.70 -17.59 -8.47
C SER A 107 -6.85 -17.74 -6.96
N LEU A 108 -7.63 -18.74 -6.48
CA LEU A 108 -7.73 -19.05 -5.05
C LEU A 108 -6.38 -19.45 -4.48
N ALA A 109 -5.70 -20.40 -5.11
CA ALA A 109 -4.38 -20.85 -4.70
C ALA A 109 -3.38 -19.68 -4.67
N GLY A 110 -3.41 -18.83 -5.71
CA GLY A 110 -2.59 -17.62 -5.81
C GLY A 110 -2.83 -16.65 -4.66
N VAL A 111 -4.09 -16.41 -4.25
CA VAL A 111 -4.41 -15.56 -3.09
C VAL A 111 -3.87 -16.17 -1.80
N PHE A 112 -4.02 -17.47 -1.57
CA PHE A 112 -3.48 -18.11 -0.37
C PHE A 112 -1.95 -18.03 -0.31
N ILE A 113 -1.28 -18.31 -1.41
CA ILE A 113 0.18 -18.19 -1.52
C ILE A 113 0.61 -16.73 -1.29
N PHE A 114 -0.11 -15.77 -1.88
CA PHE A 114 0.16 -14.36 -1.70
C PHE A 114 0.04 -13.92 -0.24
N ILE A 115 -1.07 -14.26 0.43
CA ILE A 115 -1.29 -13.94 1.85
C ILE A 115 -0.18 -14.55 2.71
N PHE A 116 0.20 -15.80 2.44
CA PHE A 116 1.26 -16.48 3.16
C PHE A 116 2.62 -15.78 2.98
N LEU A 117 2.99 -15.44 1.74
CA LEU A 117 4.26 -14.77 1.45
C LEU A 117 4.32 -13.35 2.03
N VAL A 118 3.23 -12.58 1.94
CA VAL A 118 3.15 -11.25 2.58
C VAL A 118 3.23 -11.39 4.10
N GLY A 119 2.59 -12.39 4.70
CA GLY A 119 2.70 -12.65 6.13
C GLY A 119 4.14 -12.92 6.56
N LEU A 120 4.88 -13.76 5.81
CA LEU A 120 6.30 -14.02 6.06
C LEU A 120 7.17 -12.77 5.88
N GLU A 121 6.91 -12.00 4.81
CA GLU A 121 7.61 -10.75 4.55
C GLU A 121 7.41 -9.75 5.68
N LYS A 122 6.18 -9.55 6.16
CA LYS A 122 5.88 -8.66 7.28
C LYS A 122 6.55 -9.09 8.57
N LEU A 123 6.53 -10.38 8.91
CA LEU A 123 7.22 -10.89 10.09
C LEU A 123 8.73 -10.65 10.02
N GLY A 124 9.35 -10.93 8.87
CA GLY A 124 10.77 -10.70 8.65
C GLY A 124 11.14 -9.20 8.69
N PHE A 125 10.31 -8.37 8.07
CA PHE A 125 10.51 -6.92 8.04
C PHE A 125 10.35 -6.28 9.42
N GLU A 126 9.34 -6.70 10.21
CA GLU A 126 9.16 -6.22 11.57
C GLU A 126 10.34 -6.61 12.47
N TYR A 127 10.84 -7.84 12.36
CA TYR A 127 12.03 -8.27 13.08
C TYR A 127 13.27 -7.45 12.70
N PHE A 128 13.51 -7.25 11.40
CA PHE A 128 14.59 -6.41 10.90
C PHE A 128 14.44 -4.96 11.38
N ARG A 129 13.23 -4.41 11.31
CA ARG A 129 12.92 -3.05 11.74
C ARG A 129 13.23 -2.86 13.23
N GLN A 130 12.79 -3.77 14.09
CA GLN A 130 13.07 -3.71 15.53
C GLN A 130 14.58 -3.76 15.80
N HIS A 131 15.31 -4.63 15.10
CA HIS A 131 16.76 -4.73 15.24
C HIS A 131 17.46 -3.40 14.89
N VAL A 132 17.09 -2.79 13.77
CA VAL A 132 17.63 -1.50 13.33
C VAL A 132 17.24 -0.37 14.29
N GLU A 133 15.96 -0.28 14.65
CA GLU A 133 15.46 0.77 15.56
C GLU A 133 16.13 0.72 16.93
N ASN A 134 16.34 -0.48 17.50
CA ASN A 134 17.05 -0.65 18.76
C ASN A 134 18.50 -0.15 18.65
N SER A 135 19.20 -0.51 17.57
CA SER A 135 20.59 -0.06 17.35
C SER A 135 20.73 1.46 17.19
N LEU A 136 19.69 2.13 16.67
CA LEU A 136 19.64 3.58 16.51
C LEU A 136 19.29 4.33 17.79
N THR A 137 18.66 3.66 18.77
CA THR A 137 18.33 4.26 20.07
C THR A 137 19.41 4.06 21.13
N GLU A 138 20.30 3.08 20.93
CA GLU A 138 21.43 2.81 21.83
C GLU A 138 22.68 3.66 21.52
N SER A 139 22.73 4.33 20.36
CA SER A 139 23.78 5.26 19.94
C SER A 139 23.52 6.70 20.36
#